data_AF-A0AB34JA69-F1
#
_entry.id   AF-A0AB34JA69-F1
#
_cell.length_a   1.000
_cell.length_b   1.000
_cell.length_c   1.000
_cell.angle_alpha   90.00
_cell.angle_beta   90.00
_cell.angle_gamma   90.00
#
_symmetry.space_group_name_H-M   'P 1'
#
loop_
_entity.id
_entity.type
_entity.pdbx_description
1 polymer ?
#
loop_
_entity_poly.entity_id
_entity_poly.type
_entity_poly.pdbx_seq_one_letter_code
_entity_poly.pdbx_strand_id
1 'polypeptide(L)'
;MLRNGGQGDGYRWGQTLEEVTVHVAVEEGVRAKALDIAIRRRHLRIALKGGRVLLEGSLQQPILCDQSSWMLEPGVLVVVLAKDNMRAENLAGPSSEWWHGLFEAEDTLDKGEVSVEDYVKPEQLPPEQRRQAEEGHREQVAAAKAEAEYSVARQKARETEEGLPAAQRELLSSLRAKFPDFPIEWGDSSDLYPTE
;
A
#
# COMPACT_ATOMS: atom_id res chain seq x y z
N MET A 1 1.38 -7.38 9.24
CA MET A 1 1.18 -6.05 8.63
C MET A 1 -0.23 -6.01 8.09
N LEU A 2 -0.96 -4.92 8.33
CA LEU A 2 -2.27 -4.68 7.74
C LEU A 2 -2.03 -4.32 6.26
N ARG A 3 -2.67 -5.05 5.34
CA ARG A 3 -2.52 -4.80 3.89
C ARG A 3 -3.73 -4.01 3.38
N ASN A 4 -3.52 -3.25 2.31
CA ASN A 4 -4.61 -2.67 1.51
C ASN A 4 -5.57 -1.73 2.27
N GLY A 5 -5.10 -1.13 3.36
CA GLY A 5 -5.88 -0.17 4.13
C GLY A 5 -5.11 1.12 4.36
N GLY A 6 -5.17 1.63 5.58
CA GLY A 6 -4.56 2.90 5.90
C GLY A 6 -4.62 3.22 7.38
N GLN A 7 -4.54 4.51 7.69
CA GLN A 7 -4.49 4.99 9.06
C GLN A 7 -5.33 6.24 9.25
N GLY A 8 -6.00 6.31 10.40
CA GLY A 8 -6.76 7.47 10.86
C GLY A 8 -6.32 7.91 12.25
N ASP A 9 -7.10 8.76 12.90
CA ASP A 9 -6.79 9.26 14.23
C ASP A 9 -6.97 8.15 15.30
N GLY A 10 -5.86 7.64 15.82
CA GLY A 10 -5.86 6.61 16.87
C GLY A 10 -6.13 5.18 16.39
N TYR A 11 -6.24 4.93 15.08
CA TYR A 11 -6.46 3.59 14.54
C TYR A 11 -5.72 3.35 13.22
N ARG A 12 -5.43 2.09 12.95
CA ARG A 12 -4.97 1.59 11.64
C ARG A 12 -5.94 0.56 11.15
N TRP A 13 -6.06 0.39 9.85
CA TRP A 13 -6.92 -0.63 9.28
C TRP A 13 -6.29 -1.23 8.03
N GLY A 14 -6.69 -2.46 7.74
CA GLY A 14 -6.37 -3.21 6.53
C GLY A 14 -7.63 -3.87 6.02
N GLN A 15 -7.61 -4.35 4.79
CA GLN A 15 -8.74 -5.09 4.24
C GLN A 15 -8.29 -6.22 3.33
N THR A 16 -9.18 -7.19 3.21
CA THR A 16 -9.21 -8.16 2.14
C THR A 16 -10.49 -7.98 1.35
N LEU A 17 -10.75 -8.84 0.36
CA LEU A 17 -12.06 -8.88 -0.29
C LEU A 17 -13.18 -9.25 0.70
N GLU A 18 -12.88 -10.05 1.72
CA GLU A 18 -13.89 -10.65 2.60
C GLU A 18 -14.06 -9.88 3.91
N GLU A 19 -13.02 -9.20 4.39
CA GLU A 19 -13.03 -8.59 5.72
C GLU A 19 -12.23 -7.28 5.80
N VAL A 20 -12.48 -6.52 6.86
CA VAL A 20 -11.73 -5.33 7.26
C VAL A 20 -11.18 -5.57 8.66
N THR A 21 -9.87 -5.43 8.84
CA THR A 21 -9.20 -5.56 10.14
C THR A 21 -8.82 -4.18 10.64
N VAL A 22 -9.25 -3.81 11.85
CA VAL A 22 -9.01 -2.51 12.49
C VAL A 22 -8.19 -2.73 13.76
N HIS A 23 -7.08 -2.00 13.88
CA HIS A 23 -6.24 -1.95 15.05
C HIS A 23 -6.41 -0.61 15.74
N VAL A 24 -6.90 -0.62 16.98
CA VAL A 24 -7.08 0.56 17.81
C VAL A 24 -6.09 0.50 18.97
N ALA A 25 -5.27 1.54 19.12
CA ALA A 25 -4.35 1.61 20.24
C ALA A 25 -5.12 1.79 21.55
N VAL A 26 -4.79 0.97 22.56
CA VAL A 26 -5.40 1.05 23.89
C VAL A 26 -4.32 1.13 24.95
N GLU A 27 -4.63 1.77 26.08
CA GLU A 27 -3.70 1.90 27.19
C GLU A 27 -3.35 0.52 27.78
N GLU A 28 -2.09 0.34 28.17
CA GLU A 28 -1.65 -0.90 28.82
C GLU A 28 -2.44 -1.15 30.11
N GLY A 29 -2.87 -2.40 30.32
CA GLY A 29 -3.66 -2.79 31.47
C GLY A 29 -5.18 -2.64 31.29
N VAL A 30 -5.66 -2.09 30.16
CA VAL A 30 -7.08 -2.20 29.79
C VAL A 30 -7.44 -3.68 29.68
N ARG A 31 -8.56 -4.06 30.32
CA ARG A 31 -9.10 -5.42 30.28
C ARG A 31 -10.32 -5.45 29.38
N ALA A 32 -10.58 -6.58 28.73
CA ALA A 32 -11.74 -6.78 27.87
C ALA A 32 -13.08 -6.40 28.54
N LYS A 33 -13.22 -6.62 29.86
CA LYS A 33 -14.42 -6.25 30.62
C LYS A 33 -14.67 -4.74 30.72
N ALA A 34 -13.63 -3.92 30.59
CA ALA A 34 -13.70 -2.47 30.63
C ALA A 34 -14.02 -1.85 29.27
N LEU A 35 -13.96 -2.64 28.18
CA LEU A 35 -14.35 -2.19 26.85
C LEU A 35 -15.86 -2.33 26.67
N ASP A 36 -16.42 -1.36 25.95
CA ASP A 36 -17.77 -1.36 25.42
C ASP A 36 -17.67 -1.24 23.89
N ILE A 37 -17.89 -2.35 23.21
CA ILE A 37 -17.72 -2.48 21.76
C ILE A 37 -19.08 -2.84 21.17
N ALA A 38 -19.63 -1.93 20.36
CA ALA A 38 -20.86 -2.15 19.62
C ALA A 38 -20.55 -2.23 18.13
N ILE A 39 -20.68 -3.44 17.59
CA ILE A 39 -20.57 -3.73 16.16
C ILE A 39 -21.99 -3.86 15.61
N ARG A 40 -22.35 -3.00 14.66
CA ARG A 40 -23.65 -3.00 13.97
C ARG A 40 -23.42 -2.97 12.47
N ARG A 41 -24.46 -3.33 11.71
CA ARG A 41 -24.39 -3.53 10.26
C ARG A 41 -23.67 -2.41 9.52
N ARG A 42 -23.91 -1.14 9.89
CA ARG A 42 -23.26 0.04 9.28
C ARG A 42 -22.59 0.95 10.31
N HIS A 43 -22.27 0.45 11.50
CA HIS A 43 -21.76 1.31 12.57
C HIS A 43 -20.82 0.55 13.50
N LEU A 44 -19.69 1.17 13.83
CA LEU A 44 -18.74 0.66 14.80
C LEU A 44 -18.60 1.69 15.93
N ARG A 45 -18.67 1.22 17.18
CA ARG A 45 -18.35 2.03 18.36
C ARG A 45 -17.46 1.22 19.30
N ILE A 46 -16.40 1.84 19.76
CA ILE A 46 -15.42 1.30 20.70
C ILE A 46 -15.22 2.38 21.77
N ALA A 47 -15.55 2.05 23.01
CA ALA A 47 -15.43 2.95 24.15
C ALA A 47 -14.94 2.22 25.39
N LEU A 48 -14.46 2.98 26.38
CA LEU A 48 -14.27 2.47 27.74
C LEU A 48 -15.58 2.63 28.53
N LYS A 49 -15.97 1.62 29.30
CA LYS A 49 -17.16 1.68 30.16
C LYS A 49 -17.05 2.83 31.15
N GLY A 50 -17.96 3.80 31.03
CA GLY A 50 -17.95 5.02 31.84
C GLY A 50 -16.80 5.99 31.53
N GLY A 51 -16.09 5.78 30.41
CA GLY A 51 -14.95 6.58 29.98
C GLY A 51 -15.17 7.23 28.62
N ARG A 52 -14.05 7.55 27.94
CA ARG A 52 -14.05 8.16 26.61
C ARG A 52 -14.39 7.15 25.51
N VAL A 53 -14.95 7.67 24.42
CA VAL A 53 -15.04 6.95 23.14
C VAL A 53 -13.65 6.92 22.51
N LEU A 54 -13.21 5.74 22.09
CA LEU A 54 -11.92 5.55 21.43
C LEU A 54 -12.06 5.63 19.91
N LEU A 55 -13.14 5.06 19.38
CA LEU A 55 -13.43 5.06 17.95
C LEU A 55 -14.93 4.91 17.73
N GLU A 56 -15.54 5.78 16.92
CA GLU A 56 -16.96 5.70 16.60
C GLU A 56 -17.28 6.31 15.24
N GLY A 57 -18.13 5.65 14.46
CA GLY A 57 -18.60 6.19 13.18
C GLY A 57 -19.46 5.22 12.36
N SER A 58 -20.08 5.77 11.31
CA SER A 58 -20.80 5.01 10.29
C SER A 58 -19.83 4.37 9.32
N LEU A 59 -19.84 3.04 9.23
CA LEU A 59 -18.95 2.27 8.37
C LEU A 59 -19.24 2.56 6.89
N GLN A 60 -18.19 2.63 6.07
CA GLN A 60 -18.31 2.91 4.63
C GLN A 60 -19.30 1.96 3.94
N GLN A 61 -19.26 0.68 4.32
CA GLN A 61 -20.12 -0.36 3.77
C GLN A 61 -20.69 -1.26 4.87
N PRO A 62 -21.79 -1.97 4.59
CA PRO A 62 -22.39 -2.87 5.55
C PRO A 62 -21.53 -4.12 5.77
N ILE A 63 -21.63 -4.64 7.00
CA ILE A 63 -20.91 -5.82 7.46
C ILE A 63 -21.88 -6.90 7.96
N LEU A 64 -21.39 -8.13 8.03
CA LEU A 64 -22.05 -9.26 8.68
C LEU A 64 -21.65 -9.27 10.15
N CYS A 65 -22.50 -8.71 11.01
CA CYS A 65 -22.21 -8.58 12.45
C CYS A 65 -21.90 -9.92 13.11
N ASP A 66 -22.64 -10.98 12.75
CA ASP A 66 -22.49 -12.32 13.33
C ASP A 66 -21.16 -13.00 12.94
N GLN A 67 -20.52 -12.54 11.86
CA GLN A 67 -19.21 -13.02 11.40
C GLN A 67 -18.08 -12.03 11.76
N SER A 68 -18.43 -10.91 12.39
CA SER A 68 -17.45 -9.93 12.86
C SER A 68 -17.05 -10.25 14.30
N SER A 69 -15.79 -10.04 14.64
CA SER A 69 -15.24 -10.37 15.96
C SER A 69 -14.24 -9.32 16.42
N TRP A 70 -13.83 -9.39 17.68
CA TRP A 70 -12.76 -8.56 18.21
C TRP A 70 -11.94 -9.33 19.23
N MET A 71 -10.66 -9.01 19.33
CA MET A 71 -9.75 -9.52 20.33
C MET A 71 -8.92 -8.38 20.93
N LEU A 72 -8.62 -8.51 22.21
CA LEU A 72 -7.75 -7.57 22.92
C LEU A 72 -6.39 -8.21 23.12
N GLU A 73 -5.37 -7.65 22.48
CA GLU A 73 -3.97 -7.95 22.71
C GLU A 73 -3.36 -6.89 23.66
N PRO A 74 -2.18 -7.17 24.27
CA PRO A 74 -1.50 -6.17 25.08
C PRO A 74 -1.25 -4.87 24.29
N GLY A 75 -1.93 -3.79 24.68
CA GLY A 75 -1.78 -2.46 24.08
C GLY A 75 -2.53 -2.22 22.76
N VAL A 76 -3.20 -3.23 22.20
CA VAL A 76 -3.96 -3.06 20.94
C VAL A 76 -5.26 -3.87 20.94
N LEU A 77 -6.35 -3.20 20.57
CA LEU A 77 -7.62 -3.84 20.27
C LEU A 77 -7.69 -4.11 18.78
N VAL A 78 -7.86 -5.37 18.40
CA VAL A 78 -8.03 -5.81 17.02
C VAL A 78 -9.49 -6.15 16.78
N VAL A 79 -10.10 -5.51 15.79
CA VAL A 79 -11.50 -5.74 15.38
C VAL A 79 -11.51 -6.24 13.95
N VAL A 80 -12.15 -7.38 13.71
CA VAL A 80 -12.30 -7.98 12.38
C VAL A 80 -13.77 -7.86 11.97
N LEU A 81 -14.02 -7.17 10.87
CA LEU A 81 -15.35 -6.91 10.34
C LEU A 81 -15.55 -7.67 9.03
N ALA A 82 -16.46 -8.64 9.01
CA ALA A 82 -16.77 -9.39 7.80
C ALA A 82 -17.63 -8.53 6.87
N LYS A 83 -17.20 -8.32 5.63
CA LYS A 83 -17.92 -7.51 4.64
C LYS A 83 -19.18 -8.24 4.16
N ASP A 84 -20.29 -7.52 4.04
CA ASP A 84 -21.51 -8.07 3.46
C ASP A 84 -21.50 -7.93 1.92
N ASN A 85 -20.69 -8.77 1.27
CA ASN A 85 -20.51 -8.75 -0.18
C ASN A 85 -21.71 -9.37 -0.94
N MET A 86 -22.55 -10.19 -0.29
CA MET A 86 -23.65 -10.91 -0.95
C MET A 86 -25.02 -10.22 -0.79
N ARG A 87 -25.06 -8.92 -0.47
CA ARG A 87 -26.32 -8.19 -0.27
C ARG A 87 -27.18 -8.15 -1.54
N ALA A 88 -28.50 -8.27 -1.35
CA ALA A 88 -29.52 -8.22 -2.40
C ALA A 88 -29.56 -6.87 -3.16
N GLU A 89 -29.06 -5.81 -2.53
CA GLU A 89 -28.95 -4.46 -3.10
C GLU A 89 -27.86 -4.38 -4.19
N ASN A 90 -26.97 -5.37 -4.31
CA ASN A 90 -26.00 -5.41 -5.38
C ASN A 90 -26.68 -5.87 -6.68
N LEU A 91 -27.12 -4.92 -7.49
CA LEU A 91 -27.78 -5.20 -8.77
C LEU A 91 -26.94 -6.06 -9.75
N ALA A 92 -25.62 -6.18 -9.54
CA ALA A 92 -24.67 -6.83 -10.45
C ALA A 92 -24.02 -8.12 -9.88
N GLY A 93 -24.46 -8.66 -8.74
CA GLY A 93 -23.87 -9.86 -8.12
C GLY A 93 -23.09 -9.55 -6.83
N PRO A 94 -22.25 -10.47 -6.30
CA PRO A 94 -21.49 -10.20 -5.08
C PRO A 94 -20.61 -8.95 -5.28
N SER A 95 -20.82 -7.92 -4.45
CA SER A 95 -20.04 -6.69 -4.51
C SER A 95 -18.68 -6.94 -3.87
N SER A 96 -17.64 -6.72 -4.65
CA SER A 96 -16.26 -6.63 -4.19
C SER A 96 -15.87 -5.17 -3.96
N GLU A 97 -16.77 -4.37 -3.39
CA GLU A 97 -16.52 -2.96 -3.13
C GLU A 97 -15.32 -2.78 -2.21
N TRP A 98 -14.32 -2.10 -2.75
CA TRP A 98 -13.11 -1.73 -2.05
C TRP A 98 -13.42 -0.59 -1.07
N TRP A 99 -12.92 -0.72 0.16
CA TRP A 99 -13.06 0.36 1.14
C TRP A 99 -11.93 1.37 0.87
N HIS A 100 -12.30 2.64 0.84
CA HIS A 100 -11.39 3.79 0.73
C HIS A 100 -11.11 4.40 2.11
N GLY A 101 -11.97 4.13 3.09
CA GLY A 101 -11.77 4.47 4.49
C GLY A 101 -12.57 3.53 5.37
N LEU A 102 -12.35 3.60 6.69
CA LEU A 102 -13.17 2.83 7.64
C LEU A 102 -14.61 3.37 7.71
N PHE A 103 -14.78 4.69 7.58
CA PHE A 103 -16.05 5.38 7.73
C PHE A 103 -16.50 6.10 6.44
N GLU A 104 -17.81 6.33 6.27
CA GLU A 104 -18.44 6.86 5.04
C GLU A 104 -17.87 8.21 4.54
N ALA A 105 -17.23 9.00 5.41
CA ALA A 105 -16.71 10.33 5.08
C ALA A 105 -15.17 10.41 5.02
N GLU A 106 -14.47 9.27 5.05
CA GLU A 106 -13.01 9.20 5.08
C GLU A 106 -12.44 8.48 3.85
N ASP A 107 -11.35 9.03 3.27
CA ASP A 107 -10.48 8.34 2.27
C ASP A 107 -9.08 8.24 2.89
N THR A 108 -8.87 7.24 3.74
CA THR A 108 -7.61 7.00 4.45
C THR A 108 -6.77 5.90 3.80
N LEU A 109 -7.23 5.32 2.69
CA LEU A 109 -6.54 4.26 1.96
C LEU A 109 -5.19 4.75 1.42
N ASP A 110 -4.12 4.04 1.76
CA ASP A 110 -2.82 4.28 1.17
C ASP A 110 -2.74 3.61 -0.22
N LYS A 111 -2.94 4.41 -1.27
CA LYS A 111 -2.96 3.96 -2.67
C LYS A 111 -1.60 3.46 -3.15
N GLY A 112 -0.50 3.78 -2.46
CA GLY A 112 0.84 3.32 -2.81
C GLY A 112 1.15 1.88 -2.38
N GLU A 113 0.44 1.36 -1.37
CA GLU A 113 0.68 0.03 -0.79
C GLU A 113 -0.42 -0.99 -1.14
N VAL A 114 -1.34 -0.63 -2.06
CA VAL A 114 -2.39 -1.54 -2.51
C VAL A 114 -1.80 -2.62 -3.41
N SER A 115 -1.79 -3.87 -2.93
CA SER A 115 -1.49 -5.05 -3.75
C SER A 115 -2.76 -5.81 -4.10
N VAL A 116 -2.94 -6.03 -5.41
CA VAL A 116 -4.02 -6.85 -5.98
C VAL A 116 -3.62 -8.32 -6.18
N GLU A 117 -2.34 -8.66 -5.98
CA GLU A 117 -1.79 -10.00 -6.24
C GLU A 117 -2.46 -11.09 -5.39
N ASP A 118 -2.89 -10.74 -4.18
CA ASP A 118 -3.60 -11.64 -3.27
C ASP A 118 -5.05 -11.92 -3.74
N TYR A 119 -5.58 -11.16 -4.71
CA TYR A 119 -7.03 -11.13 -5.04
C TYR A 119 -7.36 -11.44 -6.50
N VAL A 120 -6.47 -11.11 -7.43
CA VAL A 120 -6.63 -11.46 -8.84
C VAL A 120 -5.76 -12.67 -9.10
N LYS A 121 -6.33 -13.87 -8.94
CA LYS A 121 -5.64 -15.08 -9.40
C LYS A 121 -5.58 -15.04 -10.91
N PRO A 122 -4.39 -15.07 -11.52
CA PRO A 122 -4.27 -15.05 -12.97
C PRO A 122 -5.12 -16.13 -13.62
N GLU A 123 -5.26 -17.31 -13.00
CA GLU A 123 -6.06 -18.42 -13.53
C GLU A 123 -7.55 -18.09 -13.75
N GLN A 124 -8.11 -17.13 -13.01
CA GLN A 124 -9.53 -16.76 -13.07
C GLN A 124 -9.82 -15.69 -14.12
N LEU A 125 -8.79 -15.05 -14.67
CA LEU A 125 -8.93 -14.05 -15.72
C LEU A 125 -9.09 -14.70 -17.11
N PRO A 126 -9.88 -14.11 -18.01
CA PRO A 126 -9.91 -14.48 -19.43
C PRO A 126 -8.48 -14.51 -20.03
N PRO A 127 -8.20 -15.40 -21.00
CA PRO A 127 -6.85 -15.57 -21.55
C PRO A 127 -6.18 -14.30 -22.07
N GLU A 128 -6.97 -13.34 -22.56
CA GLU A 128 -6.48 -12.05 -23.02
C GLU A 128 -6.01 -11.14 -21.88
N GLN A 129 -6.81 -11.05 -20.81
CA GLN A 129 -6.47 -10.24 -19.63
C GLN A 129 -5.28 -10.81 -18.86
N ARG A 130 -5.12 -12.15 -18.84
CA ARG A 130 -3.92 -12.81 -18.29
C ARG A 130 -2.65 -12.36 -18.98
N ARG A 131 -2.66 -12.38 -20.32
CA ARG A 131 -1.49 -11.98 -21.13
C ARG A 131 -1.13 -10.52 -20.89
N GLN A 132 -2.12 -9.63 -20.81
CA GLN A 132 -1.90 -8.21 -20.53
C GLN A 132 -1.31 -8.00 -19.12
N ALA A 133 -1.80 -8.72 -18.11
CA ALA A 133 -1.26 -8.63 -16.75
C ALA A 133 0.18 -9.17 -16.66
N GLU A 134 0.45 -10.32 -17.29
CA GLU A 134 1.80 -10.90 -17.37
C GLU A 134 2.78 -9.98 -18.12
N GLU A 135 2.32 -9.36 -19.20
CA GLU A 135 3.11 -8.42 -19.99
C GLU A 135 3.42 -7.15 -19.20
N GLY A 136 2.43 -6.54 -18.55
CA GLY A 136 2.63 -5.37 -17.69
C GLY A 136 3.55 -5.66 -16.50
N HIS A 137 3.42 -6.82 -15.86
CA HIS A 137 4.33 -7.25 -14.80
C HIS A 137 5.76 -7.42 -15.32
N ARG A 138 5.91 -8.07 -16.49
CA ARG A 138 7.22 -8.24 -17.13
C ARG A 138 7.86 -6.90 -17.49
N GLU A 139 7.08 -5.95 -17.99
CA GLU A 139 7.53 -4.59 -18.29
C GLU A 139 7.98 -3.85 -17.03
N GLN A 140 7.22 -3.92 -15.93
CA GLN A 140 7.60 -3.32 -14.65
C GLN A 140 8.88 -3.94 -14.09
N VAL A 141 9.01 -5.26 -14.14
CA VAL A 141 10.23 -5.97 -13.69
C VAL A 141 11.42 -5.61 -14.59
N ALA A 142 11.23 -5.51 -15.90
CA ALA A 142 12.27 -5.08 -16.82
C ALA A 142 12.69 -3.63 -16.58
N ALA A 143 11.74 -2.73 -16.33
CA ALA A 143 12.01 -1.33 -16.01
C ALA A 143 12.78 -1.19 -14.68
N ALA A 144 12.34 -1.87 -13.62
CA ALA A 144 13.03 -1.88 -12.32
C ALA A 144 14.44 -2.46 -12.43
N LYS A 145 14.62 -3.51 -13.25
CA LYS A 145 15.94 -4.09 -13.51
C LYS A 145 16.84 -3.13 -14.28
N ALA A 146 16.33 -2.47 -15.32
CA ALA A 146 17.08 -1.48 -16.09
C ALA A 146 17.49 -0.28 -15.23
N GLU A 147 16.60 0.20 -14.35
CA GLU A 147 16.89 1.29 -13.42
C GLU A 147 17.95 0.88 -12.38
N ALA A 148 17.90 -0.35 -11.88
CA ALA A 148 18.92 -0.88 -10.99
C ALA A 148 20.28 -1.02 -11.68
N GLU A 149 20.33 -1.54 -12.92
CA GLU A 149 21.53 -1.63 -13.73
C GLU A 149 22.11 -0.24 -14.03
N TYR A 150 21.26 0.73 -14.38
CA TYR A 150 21.63 2.13 -14.57
C TYR A 150 22.22 2.75 -13.29
N SER A 151 21.60 2.53 -12.14
CA SER A 151 22.09 3.02 -10.85
C SER A 151 23.48 2.45 -10.51
N VAL A 152 23.69 1.16 -10.74
CA VAL A 152 24.97 0.48 -10.51
C VAL A 152 26.04 1.03 -11.46
N ALA A 153 25.73 1.17 -12.75
CA ALA A 153 26.64 1.73 -13.73
C ALA A 153 27.05 3.17 -13.38
N ARG A 154 26.08 3.99 -12.95
CA ARG A 154 26.33 5.37 -12.52
C ARG A 154 27.18 5.46 -11.26
N GLN A 155 26.97 4.58 -10.28
CA GLN A 155 27.80 4.52 -9.08
C GLN A 155 29.24 4.15 -9.44
N LYS A 156 29.43 3.13 -10.29
CA LYS A 156 30.75 2.73 -10.77
C LYS A 156 31.45 3.87 -11.51
N ALA A 157 30.75 4.60 -12.38
CA ALA A 157 31.28 5.76 -13.09
C ALA A 157 31.82 6.83 -12.13
N ARG A 158 31.05 7.18 -11.09
CA ARG A 158 31.47 8.11 -10.03
C ARG A 158 32.73 7.66 -9.28
N GLU A 159 32.78 6.39 -8.88
CA GLU A 159 33.96 5.83 -8.19
C GLU A 159 35.21 5.89 -9.07
N THR A 160 35.10 5.60 -10.37
CA THR A 160 36.20 5.81 -11.32
C THR A 160 36.57 7.28 -11.50
N GLU A 161 35.58 8.19 -11.56
CA GLU A 161 35.83 9.63 -11.71
C GLU A 161 36.58 10.22 -10.52
N GLU A 162 36.28 9.77 -9.30
CA GLU A 162 37.00 10.15 -8.08
C GLU A 162 38.48 9.74 -8.10
N GLY A 163 38.81 8.65 -8.79
CA GLY A 163 40.17 8.17 -9.00
C GLY A 163 40.97 8.92 -10.08
N LEU A 164 40.35 9.86 -10.81
CA LEU A 164 41.02 10.54 -11.93
C LEU A 164 41.97 11.67 -11.48
N PRO A 165 43.06 11.89 -12.23
CA PRO A 165 43.88 13.10 -12.14
C PRO A 165 43.04 14.39 -12.12
N ALA A 166 43.49 15.38 -11.33
CA ALA A 166 42.74 16.64 -11.13
C ALA A 166 42.39 17.36 -12.44
N ALA A 167 43.31 17.39 -13.41
CA ALA A 167 43.09 18.02 -14.72
C ALA A 167 41.95 17.36 -15.52
N GLN A 168 41.74 16.05 -15.38
CA GLN A 168 40.67 15.32 -16.08
C GLN A 168 39.31 15.56 -15.43
N ARG A 169 39.26 15.69 -14.10
CA ARG A 169 38.03 16.05 -13.36
C ARG A 169 37.57 17.47 -13.66
N GLU A 170 38.51 18.43 -13.76
CA GLU A 170 38.19 19.81 -14.16
C GLU A 170 37.71 19.92 -15.61
N LEU A 171 38.27 19.09 -16.51
CA LEU A 171 37.79 19.01 -17.88
C LEU A 171 36.36 18.45 -17.94
N LEU A 172 36.08 17.37 -17.20
CA LEU A 172 34.73 16.79 -17.10
C LEU A 172 33.70 17.79 -16.55
N SER A 173 34.05 18.51 -15.49
CA SER A 173 33.15 19.54 -14.92
C SER A 173 32.91 20.68 -15.91
N SER A 174 33.93 21.10 -16.64
CA SER A 174 33.82 22.12 -17.68
C SER A 174 32.94 21.66 -18.86
N LEU A 175 33.03 20.39 -19.23
CA LEU A 175 32.19 19.81 -20.28
C LEU A 175 30.72 19.72 -19.85
N ARG A 176 30.43 19.26 -18.62
CA ARG A 176 29.08 19.26 -18.05
C ARG A 176 28.47 20.67 -17.97
N ALA A 177 29.27 21.67 -17.61
CA ALA A 177 28.82 23.07 -17.59
C ALA A 177 28.52 23.62 -18.98
N LYS A 178 29.25 23.17 -20.00
CA LYS A 178 29.09 23.60 -21.40
C LYS A 178 27.90 22.92 -22.10
N PHE A 179 27.55 21.72 -21.68
CA PHE A 179 26.50 20.90 -22.29
C PHE A 179 25.51 20.39 -21.22
N PRO A 180 24.68 21.28 -20.63
CA PRO A 180 23.79 20.92 -19.53
C PRO A 180 22.69 19.91 -19.93
N ASP A 181 22.31 19.88 -21.21
CA ASP A 181 21.28 18.97 -21.73
C ASP A 181 21.84 17.57 -22.05
N PHE A 182 23.16 17.38 -21.95
CA PHE A 182 23.81 16.11 -22.24
C PHE A 182 24.34 15.48 -20.94
N PRO A 183 23.86 14.28 -20.58
CA PRO A 183 24.37 13.54 -19.44
C PRO A 183 25.78 13.00 -19.74
N ILE A 184 26.78 13.80 -19.40
CA ILE A 184 28.21 13.45 -19.57
C ILE A 184 28.67 12.70 -18.31
N GLU A 185 28.89 11.40 -18.45
CA GLU A 185 29.45 10.53 -17.41
C GLU A 185 30.82 9.99 -17.86
N TRP A 186 31.70 9.62 -16.91
CA TRP A 186 33.00 9.04 -17.24
C TRP A 186 32.89 7.54 -17.52
N GLY A 187 33.36 7.08 -18.68
CA GLY A 187 33.33 5.67 -19.09
C GLY A 187 32.65 5.45 -20.44
N ASP A 188 32.46 4.19 -20.82
CA ASP A 188 31.68 3.84 -22.00
C ASP A 188 30.18 4.00 -21.69
N SER A 189 29.57 5.04 -22.27
CA SER A 189 28.17 5.38 -22.06
C SER A 189 27.22 4.60 -22.97
N SER A 190 27.73 3.70 -23.81
CA SER A 190 26.92 2.88 -24.71
C SER A 190 25.96 1.93 -23.98
N ASP A 191 26.27 1.56 -22.73
CA ASP A 191 25.37 0.79 -21.85
C ASP A 191 24.31 1.66 -21.14
N LEU A 192 24.43 2.99 -21.15
CA LEU A 192 23.54 3.91 -20.42
C LEU A 192 22.40 4.47 -21.28
N TYR A 193 22.54 4.41 -22.60
CA TYR A 193 21.54 4.87 -23.56
C TYR A 193 21.36 3.78 -24.62
N PRO A 194 20.30 2.96 -24.53
CA PRO A 194 19.97 2.04 -25.61
C PRO A 194 19.75 2.87 -26.86
N THR A 195 20.50 2.60 -27.93
CA THR A 195 20.20 3.13 -29.26
C THR A 195 18.77 2.75 -29.63
N GLU A 196 17.95 3.75 -29.98
CA GLU A 196 16.59 3.59 -30.51
C GLU A 196 16.50 2.57 -31.66
#